data_AF-A0A960RHM4-F1
#
_entry.id   AF-A0A960RHM4-F1
#
_cell.length_a   1.000
_cell.length_b   1.000
_cell.length_c   1.000
_cell.angle_alpha   90.00
_cell.angle_beta   90.00
_cell.angle_gamma   90.00
#
_symmetry.space_group_name_H-M   'P 1'
#
loop_
_entity.id
_entity.type
_entity.pdbx_description
1 polymer ?
#
loop_
_entity_poly.entity_id
_entity_poly.type
_entity_poly.pdbx_seq_one_letter_code
_entity_poly.pdbx_strand_id
1 'polypeptide(L)'
;MFRWHVILLLLAALNGCSRSVELESVPVPGGLYECGSGEAMGNPPHRVAVPPLRIHATEVTVGMYERYLNAVDPDDWSSPDFVREAGGGWRAGVDLELPVAWVSVSNVLSFCAWYSVEQGMIWRLPTPDEWEIAARGGIRGARYPWGWGAPVGRACFGMAGPGPVGGYPPNPLGLFDVAGNVS
;
A
#
# COMPACT_ATOMS: atom_id res chain seq x y z
N MET A 1 21.86 -8.41 -2.91
CA MET A 1 21.59 -6.99 -3.23
C MET A 1 20.08 -6.84 -3.27
N PHE A 2 19.46 -6.56 -2.14
CA PHE A 2 18.00 -6.51 -2.02
C PHE A 2 17.52 -5.18 -2.61
N ARG A 3 16.88 -5.25 -3.78
CA ARG A 3 16.11 -4.14 -4.33
C ARG A 3 14.81 -4.08 -3.53
N TRP A 4 14.71 -3.07 -2.67
CA TRP A 4 13.45 -2.65 -2.06
C TRP A 4 12.53 -2.21 -3.19
N HIS A 5 11.56 -3.06 -3.54
CA HIS A 5 10.33 -2.56 -4.13
C HIS A 5 9.51 -2.04 -2.92
N VAL A 6 8.65 -1.05 -3.13
CA VAL A 6 7.95 -0.34 -2.06
C VAL A 6 6.45 -0.51 -2.25
N ILE A 7 5.80 -1.16 -1.29
CA ILE A 7 4.35 -1.22 -1.13
C ILE A 7 3.83 0.23 -0.99
N LEU A 8 3.06 0.68 -1.99
CA LEU A 8 2.26 1.89 -1.90
C LEU A 8 0.98 1.58 -1.11
N LEU A 9 1.10 1.62 0.22
CA LEU A 9 -0.04 1.80 1.11
C LEU A 9 0.05 3.21 1.66
N LEU A 10 -1.00 4.00 1.48
CA LEU A 10 -1.05 5.36 2.00
C LEU A 10 -1.70 5.36 3.39
N LEU A 11 -1.20 6.20 4.29
CA LEU A 11 -1.71 6.44 5.64
C LEU A 11 -2.26 7.84 5.85
N ALA A 12 -3.48 7.97 6.36
CA ALA A 12 -4.13 9.27 6.55
C ALA A 12 -4.11 9.79 8.01
N ALA A 13 -3.71 11.04 8.26
CA ALA A 13 -3.87 11.73 9.56
C ALA A 13 -5.13 12.62 9.60
N LEU A 14 -5.91 12.56 10.69
CA LEU A 14 -7.21 13.25 10.82
C LEU A 14 -7.05 14.74 11.19
N ASN A 15 -7.53 15.63 10.31
CA ASN A 15 -7.95 17.00 10.65
C ASN A 15 -9.35 17.22 10.03
N GLY A 16 -10.23 17.89 10.78
CA GLY A 16 -11.68 17.83 10.58
C GLY A 16 -12.26 18.30 9.23
N CYS A 17 -13.35 17.62 8.86
CA CYS A 17 -14.49 17.99 8.00
C CYS A 17 -14.27 18.24 6.49
N SER A 18 -14.67 17.28 5.64
CA SER A 18 -15.95 17.29 4.90
C SER A 18 -16.13 15.94 4.16
N ARG A 19 -17.38 15.54 3.88
CA ARG A 19 -17.71 14.29 3.18
C ARG A 19 -17.20 14.31 1.73
N SER A 20 -16.06 13.70 1.49
CA SER A 20 -15.62 13.18 0.20
C SER A 20 -15.75 11.64 0.23
N VAL A 21 -15.90 11.02 -0.95
CA VAL A 21 -16.06 9.56 -1.13
C VAL A 21 -15.15 8.81 -0.15
N GLU A 22 -15.72 7.98 0.74
CA GLU A 22 -14.94 7.05 1.57
C GLU A 22 -14.28 6.04 0.62
N LEU A 23 -13.16 6.41 0.03
CA LEU A 23 -12.34 5.52 -0.77
C LEU A 23 -11.60 4.58 0.21
N GLU A 24 -12.01 3.32 0.14
CA GLU A 24 -11.35 2.06 0.50
C GLU A 24 -10.09 2.17 1.37
N SER A 25 -10.23 2.75 2.57
CA SER A 25 -9.22 2.68 3.62
C SER A 25 -9.83 2.02 4.84
N VAL A 26 -9.02 1.30 5.60
CA VAL A 26 -9.46 0.60 6.81
C VAL A 26 -8.83 1.24 8.05
N PRO A 27 -9.57 1.32 9.16
CA PRO A 27 -9.03 1.82 10.41
C PRO A 27 -8.07 0.80 11.03
N VAL A 28 -6.90 1.26 11.47
CA VAL A 28 -6.04 0.51 12.39
C VAL A 28 -6.17 1.17 13.76
N PRO A 29 -6.67 0.45 14.78
CA PRO A 29 -6.78 1.00 16.13
C PRO A 29 -5.43 1.49 16.64
N GLY A 30 -5.44 2.54 17.45
CA GLY A 30 -4.27 2.94 18.21
C GLY A 30 -4.05 2.01 19.40
N GLY A 31 -2.81 1.85 19.83
CA GLY A 31 -2.49 0.96 20.94
C GLY A 31 -1.01 0.71 21.14
N LEU A 32 -0.71 -0.15 22.12
CA LEU A 32 0.62 -0.70 22.35
C LEU A 32 0.67 -2.11 21.76
N TYR A 33 1.55 -2.31 20.79
CA TYR A 33 1.66 -3.56 20.03
C TYR A 33 2.98 -4.26 20.30
N GLU A 34 2.97 -5.57 20.12
CA GLU A 34 4.18 -6.39 20.03
C GLU A 34 4.48 -6.60 18.54
N CYS A 35 5.64 -6.11 18.10
CA CYS A 35 6.13 -6.22 16.73
C CYS A 35 7.44 -6.99 16.69
N GLY A 36 7.77 -7.52 15.52
CA GLY A 36 8.95 -8.35 15.32
C GLY A 36 8.77 -9.78 15.82
N SER A 37 9.50 -10.69 15.19
CA SER A 37 9.50 -12.12 15.53
C SER A 37 10.89 -12.66 15.86
N GLY A 38 11.94 -11.91 15.55
CA GLY A 38 13.32 -12.40 15.63
C GLY A 38 13.70 -13.41 14.54
N GLU A 39 12.77 -13.77 13.65
CA GLU A 39 13.06 -14.65 12.50
C GLU A 39 13.97 -13.95 11.47
N ALA A 40 13.79 -12.63 11.31
CA ALA A 40 14.67 -11.78 10.50
C ALA A 40 15.61 -10.99 11.41
N MET A 41 16.91 -10.97 11.07
CA MET A 41 17.95 -10.27 11.85
C MET A 41 17.67 -8.76 12.05
N GLY A 42 16.92 -8.15 11.14
CA GLY A 42 16.53 -6.73 11.21
C GLY A 42 15.19 -6.44 11.88
N ASN A 43 14.49 -7.45 12.44
CA ASN A 43 13.18 -7.27 13.08
C ASN A 43 13.06 -8.07 14.40
N PRO A 44 13.86 -7.71 15.43
CA PRO A 44 13.77 -8.35 16.74
C PRO A 44 12.44 -8.03 17.45
N PRO A 45 11.95 -8.89 18.35
CA PRO A 45 10.73 -8.61 19.10
C PRO A 45 10.86 -7.33 19.94
N HIS A 46 9.90 -6.44 19.82
CA HIS A 46 9.87 -5.16 20.55
C HIS A 46 8.43 -4.67 20.74
N ARG A 47 8.25 -3.62 21.55
CA ARG A 47 6.96 -2.97 21.78
C ARG A 47 6.96 -1.57 21.21
N VAL A 48 5.87 -1.23 20.52
CA VAL A 48 5.70 0.06 19.87
C VAL A 48 4.31 0.61 20.14
N ALA A 49 4.23 1.89 20.50
CA ALA A 49 2.97 2.60 20.65
C ALA A 49 2.64 3.29 19.32
N VAL A 50 1.45 3.01 18.78
CA VAL A 50 1.00 3.55 17.49
C VAL A 50 -0.32 4.31 17.71
N PRO A 51 -0.43 5.56 17.23
CA PRO A 51 -1.71 6.28 17.25
C PRO A 51 -2.71 5.63 16.29
N PRO A 52 -4.03 5.84 16.46
CA PRO A 52 -5.00 5.37 15.48
C PRO A 52 -4.72 6.00 14.11
N LEU A 53 -4.79 5.19 13.06
CA LEU A 53 -4.54 5.60 11.69
C LEU A 53 -5.52 4.94 10.74
N ARG A 54 -5.50 5.36 9.48
CA ARG A 54 -6.16 4.66 8.38
C ARG A 54 -5.12 4.25 7.36
N ILE A 55 -5.27 3.06 6.79
CA ILE A 55 -4.42 2.55 5.72
C ILE A 55 -5.28 2.19 4.52
N HIS A 56 -4.80 2.43 3.30
CA HIS A 56 -5.50 1.98 2.08
C HIS A 56 -5.78 0.47 2.14
N ALA A 57 -6.96 0.04 1.70
CA ALA A 57 -7.41 -1.35 1.82
C ALA A 57 -6.68 -2.30 0.87
N THR A 58 -6.20 -1.76 -0.25
CA THR A 58 -5.43 -2.42 -1.30
C THR A 58 -4.15 -1.64 -1.57
N GLU A 59 -3.24 -2.17 -2.39
CA GLU A 59 -2.19 -1.33 -2.97
C GLU A 59 -2.78 -0.21 -3.84
N VAL A 60 -2.02 0.87 -4.01
CA VAL A 60 -2.36 1.92 -4.99
C VAL A 60 -2.39 1.31 -6.39
N THR A 61 -3.49 1.51 -7.09
CA THR A 61 -3.68 0.94 -8.42
C THR A 61 -3.01 1.76 -9.51
N VAL A 62 -2.78 1.13 -10.67
CA VAL A 62 -2.34 1.78 -11.91
C VAL A 62 -3.26 2.95 -12.26
N GLY A 63 -4.59 2.78 -12.14
CA GLY A 63 -5.55 3.85 -12.40
C GLY A 63 -5.46 5.03 -11.42
N MET A 64 -5.17 4.78 -10.14
CA MET A 64 -4.91 5.88 -9.19
C MET A 64 -3.65 6.66 -9.57
N TYR A 65 -2.60 5.96 -9.97
CA TYR A 65 -1.33 6.56 -10.31
C TYR A 65 -1.39 7.27 -11.68
N GLU A 66 -2.16 6.77 -12.65
CA GLU A 66 -2.44 7.43 -13.92
C GLU A 66 -3.04 8.84 -13.69
N ARG A 67 -4.01 8.96 -12.76
CA ARG A 67 -4.59 10.26 -12.40
C ARG A 67 -3.54 11.22 -11.86
N TYR A 68 -2.65 10.75 -11.00
CA TYR A 68 -1.53 11.55 -10.49
C TYR A 68 -0.62 12.03 -11.64
N LEU A 69 -0.21 11.12 -12.52
CA LEU A 69 0.67 11.47 -13.65
C LEU A 69 0.04 12.53 -14.57
N ASN A 70 -1.27 12.45 -14.81
CA ASN A 70 -1.98 13.44 -15.62
C ASN A 70 -2.22 14.77 -14.89
N ALA A 71 -2.29 14.76 -13.56
CA ALA A 71 -2.50 15.97 -12.76
C ALA A 71 -1.20 16.77 -12.55
N VAL A 72 -0.08 16.07 -12.36
CA VAL A 72 1.21 16.69 -12.01
C VAL A 72 2.16 16.78 -13.19
N ASP A 73 2.07 15.83 -14.11
CA ASP A 73 2.95 15.72 -15.28
C ASP A 73 4.45 15.80 -14.95
N PRO A 74 5.00 14.85 -14.17
CA PRO A 74 6.38 14.92 -13.72
C PRO A 74 7.38 14.72 -14.86
N ASP A 75 8.35 15.64 -14.98
CA ASP A 75 9.39 15.61 -16.02
C ASP A 75 10.38 14.43 -15.90
N ASP A 76 10.57 13.89 -14.69
CA ASP A 76 11.55 12.82 -14.39
C ASP A 76 10.85 11.54 -13.91
N TRP A 77 10.03 10.96 -14.79
CA TRP A 77 9.33 9.70 -14.55
C TRP A 77 9.19 8.89 -15.84
N SER A 78 9.41 7.58 -15.74
CA SER A 78 9.04 6.64 -16.79
C SER A 78 8.83 5.25 -16.20
N SER A 79 7.92 4.49 -16.79
CA SER A 79 7.64 3.10 -16.46
C SER A 79 7.24 2.37 -17.74
N PRO A 80 7.56 1.08 -17.92
CA PRO A 80 7.07 0.30 -19.05
C PRO A 80 5.53 0.21 -19.09
N ASP A 81 4.86 0.43 -17.97
CA ASP A 81 3.41 0.29 -17.83
C ASP A 81 2.64 1.56 -18.25
N PHE A 82 3.33 2.67 -18.53
CA PHE A 82 2.71 3.94 -18.90
C PHE A 82 3.35 4.52 -20.17
N VAL A 83 2.51 5.05 -21.06
CA VAL A 83 2.93 5.69 -22.30
C VAL A 83 2.54 7.15 -22.28
N ARG A 84 3.45 8.01 -22.71
CA ARG A 84 3.17 9.44 -22.96
C ARG A 84 2.53 9.60 -24.33
N GLU A 85 1.31 10.14 -24.40
CA GLU A 85 0.59 10.26 -25.66
C GLU A 85 1.01 11.48 -26.49
N ALA A 86 0.89 11.36 -27.82
CA ALA A 86 1.12 12.44 -28.78
C ALA A 86 0.00 13.48 -28.68
N GLY A 87 0.17 14.43 -27.76
CA GLY A 87 -0.86 15.40 -27.36
C GLY A 87 -0.73 15.86 -25.92
N GLY A 88 0.16 15.22 -25.15
CA GLY A 88 0.26 15.40 -23.71
C GLY A 88 -0.60 14.38 -22.98
N GLY A 89 -0.32 14.19 -21.69
CA GLY A 89 -1.01 13.19 -20.87
C GLY A 89 -0.34 11.82 -20.89
N TRP A 90 -0.61 11.08 -19.82
CA TRP A 90 -0.11 9.74 -19.56
C TRP A 90 -1.25 8.74 -19.68
N ARG A 91 -1.01 7.61 -20.35
CA ARG A 91 -1.97 6.51 -20.42
C ARG A 91 -1.35 5.20 -19.96
N ALA A 92 -2.06 4.45 -19.14
CA ALA A 92 -1.71 3.10 -18.77
C ALA A 92 -1.73 2.16 -19.99
N GLY A 93 -0.69 1.36 -20.12
CA GLY A 93 -0.58 0.25 -21.07
C GLY A 93 -1.00 -1.10 -20.50
N VAL A 94 -1.41 -1.12 -19.22
CA VAL A 94 -1.83 -2.31 -18.46
C VAL A 94 -3.19 -2.06 -17.80
N ASP A 95 -3.77 -3.09 -17.20
CA ASP A 95 -5.06 -2.99 -16.50
C ASP A 95 -4.98 -2.01 -15.31
N LEU A 96 -5.99 -1.13 -15.20
CA LEU A 96 -6.07 -0.06 -14.21
C LEU A 96 -6.24 -0.58 -12.77
N GLU A 97 -6.74 -1.80 -12.61
CA GLU A 97 -6.95 -2.45 -11.31
C GLU A 97 -5.71 -3.24 -10.83
N LEU A 98 -4.64 -3.29 -11.63
CA LEU A 98 -3.36 -3.82 -11.16
C LEU A 98 -2.73 -2.86 -10.15
N PRO A 99 -1.93 -3.36 -9.19
CA PRO A 99 -1.10 -2.50 -8.36
C PRO A 99 -0.08 -1.77 -9.23
N VAL A 100 0.16 -0.49 -8.94
CA VAL A 100 1.22 0.26 -9.64
C VAL A 100 2.59 -0.28 -9.24
N ALA A 101 3.45 -0.50 -10.23
CA ALA A 101 4.82 -0.96 -10.04
C ALA A 101 5.82 0.02 -10.67
N TRP A 102 7.11 -0.31 -10.54
CA TRP A 102 8.23 0.47 -11.09
C TRP A 102 8.38 1.89 -10.53
N VAL A 103 7.83 2.14 -9.34
CA VAL A 103 7.93 3.43 -8.63
C VAL A 103 9.16 3.49 -7.73
N SER A 104 9.87 4.62 -7.75
CA SER A 104 10.90 4.90 -6.74
C SER A 104 10.25 5.48 -5.47
N VAL A 105 10.95 5.40 -4.34
CA VAL A 105 10.53 6.07 -3.09
C VAL A 105 10.24 7.56 -3.33
N SER A 106 11.04 8.24 -4.15
CA SER A 106 10.80 9.66 -4.46
C SER A 106 9.45 9.86 -5.15
N ASN A 107 9.12 9.00 -6.13
CA ASN A 107 7.84 9.09 -6.82
C ASN A 107 6.66 8.77 -5.90
N VAL A 108 6.83 7.79 -5.00
CA VAL A 108 5.85 7.47 -3.97
C VAL A 108 5.61 8.65 -3.04
N LEU A 109 6.66 9.34 -2.59
CA LEU A 109 6.52 10.50 -1.71
C LEU A 109 5.84 11.68 -2.42
N SER A 110 6.15 11.91 -3.70
CA SER A 110 5.45 12.91 -4.51
C SER A 110 3.97 12.56 -4.71
N PHE A 111 3.66 11.29 -4.96
CA PHE A 111 2.28 10.79 -5.01
C PHE A 111 1.55 11.00 -3.68
N CYS A 112 2.16 10.65 -2.55
CA CYS A 112 1.63 10.88 -1.20
C CYS A 112 1.30 12.37 -1.00
N ALA A 113 2.20 13.26 -1.38
CA ALA A 113 2.02 14.71 -1.23
C ALA A 113 0.86 15.24 -2.08
N TRP A 114 0.80 14.85 -3.36
CA TRP A 114 -0.31 15.20 -4.24
C TRP A 114 -1.64 14.64 -3.73
N TYR A 115 -1.67 13.36 -3.38
CA TYR A 115 -2.88 12.69 -2.89
C TYR A 115 -3.34 13.28 -1.55
N SER A 116 -2.40 13.80 -0.74
CA SER A 116 -2.75 14.53 0.49
C SER A 116 -3.57 15.79 0.22
N VAL A 117 -3.16 16.56 -0.79
CA VAL A 117 -3.88 17.75 -1.23
C VAL A 117 -5.22 17.36 -1.83
N GLU A 118 -5.23 16.36 -2.72
CA GLU A 118 -6.43 15.91 -3.43
C GLU A 118 -7.52 15.39 -2.47
N GLN A 119 -7.13 14.69 -1.40
CA GLN A 119 -8.06 14.10 -0.45
C GLN A 119 -8.35 14.98 0.77
N GLY A 120 -7.63 16.10 0.95
CA GLY A 120 -7.76 16.96 2.13
C GLY A 120 -7.33 16.30 3.46
N MET A 121 -6.52 15.24 3.41
CA MET A 121 -5.98 14.53 4.57
C MET A 121 -4.53 14.15 4.31
N ILE A 122 -3.67 14.12 5.33
CA ILE A 122 -2.24 13.84 5.14
C ILE A 122 -2.06 12.36 4.86
N TRP A 123 -1.69 12.00 3.62
CA TRP A 123 -1.33 10.66 3.17
C TRP A 123 0.19 10.47 3.13
N ARG A 124 0.71 9.36 3.68
CA ARG A 124 2.14 9.01 3.69
C ARG A 124 2.38 7.51 3.64
N LEU A 125 3.62 7.06 3.44
CA LEU A 125 3.97 5.66 3.66
C LEU A 125 3.83 5.25 5.15
N PRO A 126 3.42 4.01 5.45
CA PRO A 126 3.52 3.44 6.78
C PRO A 126 4.97 3.28 7.20
N THR A 127 5.23 3.45 8.50
CA THR A 127 6.46 2.92 9.09
C THR A 127 6.44 1.39 9.01
N PRO A 128 7.61 0.73 9.11
CA PRO A 128 7.65 -0.74 9.17
C PRO A 128 6.73 -1.32 10.25
N ASP A 129 6.66 -0.67 11.42
CA ASP A 129 5.82 -1.11 12.54
C ASP A 129 4.33 -0.92 12.26
N GLU A 130 3.93 0.24 11.71
CA GLU A 130 2.55 0.51 11.33
C GLU A 130 2.08 -0.50 10.27
N TRP A 131 2.95 -0.82 9.30
CA TRP A 131 2.67 -1.82 8.29
C TRP A 131 2.53 -3.21 8.90
N GLU A 132 3.45 -3.64 9.79
CA GLU A 132 3.38 -4.95 10.43
C GLU A 132 2.11 -5.11 11.28
N ILE A 133 1.74 -4.09 12.06
CA ILE A 133 0.53 -4.10 12.89
C ILE A 133 -0.72 -4.25 12.02
N ALA A 134 -0.80 -3.46 10.94
CA ALA A 134 -1.89 -3.52 10.00
C ALA A 134 -1.95 -4.90 9.31
N ALA A 135 -0.79 -5.43 8.89
CA ALA A 135 -0.65 -6.72 8.25
C ALA A 135 -1.12 -7.88 9.11
N ARG A 136 -0.80 -7.87 10.41
CA ARG A 136 -1.24 -8.89 11.38
C ARG A 136 -2.75 -8.90 11.59
N GLY A 137 -3.46 -7.83 11.23
CA GLY A 137 -4.92 -7.78 11.28
C GLY A 137 -5.50 -8.01 12.67
N GLY A 138 -4.76 -7.66 13.72
CA GLY A 138 -5.16 -7.93 15.12
C GLY A 138 -4.91 -9.35 15.63
N ILE A 139 -4.33 -10.24 14.83
CA ILE A 139 -4.01 -11.61 15.24
C ILE A 139 -2.63 -11.65 15.89
N ARG A 140 -2.58 -11.76 17.22
CA ARG A 140 -1.33 -11.83 17.99
C ARG A 140 -0.52 -13.07 17.58
N GLY A 141 0.77 -12.87 17.27
CA GLY A 141 1.71 -13.95 16.95
C GLY A 141 1.46 -14.64 15.60
N ALA A 142 0.59 -14.08 14.75
CA ALA A 142 0.35 -14.61 13.42
C ALA A 142 1.62 -14.62 12.56
N ARG A 143 1.79 -15.70 11.77
CA ARG A 143 2.88 -15.78 10.78
C ARG A 143 2.48 -15.10 9.46
N TYR A 144 1.20 -15.13 9.14
CA TYR A 144 0.62 -14.58 7.92
C TYR A 144 -0.56 -13.65 8.24
N PRO A 145 -1.01 -12.79 7.31
CA PRO A 145 -2.17 -11.93 7.53
C PRO A 145 -3.46 -12.68 7.89
N TRP A 146 -3.58 -13.94 7.48
CA TRP A 146 -4.69 -14.85 7.83
C TRP A 146 -4.40 -15.75 9.05
N GLY A 147 -3.34 -15.48 9.81
CA GLY A 147 -2.91 -16.31 10.95
C GLY A 147 -1.86 -17.34 10.58
N TRP A 148 -2.27 -18.59 10.42
CA TRP A 148 -1.40 -19.75 10.19
C TRP A 148 -1.87 -20.60 9.00
N GLY A 149 -1.03 -21.51 8.54
CA GLY A 149 -1.32 -22.41 7.41
C GLY A 149 -0.71 -21.95 6.08
N ALA A 150 -0.75 -22.82 5.08
CA ALA A 150 -0.13 -22.58 3.79
C ALA A 150 -0.85 -21.43 3.02
N PRO A 151 -0.13 -20.68 2.15
CA PRO A 151 -0.68 -19.54 1.41
C PRO A 151 -1.60 -19.92 0.23
N VAL A 152 -2.04 -21.18 0.14
CA VAL A 152 -2.84 -21.69 -1.00
C VAL A 152 -4.17 -20.94 -1.08
N GLY A 153 -4.36 -20.19 -2.18
CA GLY A 153 -5.56 -19.37 -2.40
C GLY A 153 -5.68 -18.17 -1.45
N ARG A 154 -4.58 -17.74 -0.83
CA ARG A 154 -4.55 -16.63 0.16
C ARG A 154 -3.68 -15.45 -0.26
N ALA A 155 -2.86 -15.61 -1.29
CA ALA A 155 -1.87 -14.64 -1.71
C ALA A 155 -1.52 -14.83 -3.20
N CYS A 156 -1.21 -13.74 -3.89
CA CYS A 156 -0.54 -13.78 -5.18
C CYS A 156 0.96 -14.02 -4.95
N PHE A 157 1.40 -15.28 -4.87
CA PHE A 157 2.79 -15.63 -4.60
C PHE A 157 3.29 -16.71 -5.57
N GLY A 158 4.47 -16.50 -6.16
CA GLY A 158 5.06 -17.41 -7.15
C GLY A 158 4.39 -17.37 -8.54
N MET A 159 3.64 -16.31 -8.83
CA MET A 159 2.96 -16.09 -10.11
C MET A 159 3.87 -15.34 -11.11
N ALA A 160 3.51 -15.38 -12.39
CA ALA A 160 4.29 -14.73 -13.46
C ALA A 160 4.23 -13.18 -13.42
N GLY A 161 3.27 -12.61 -12.71
CA GLY A 161 3.07 -11.17 -12.57
C GLY A 161 2.00 -10.86 -11.52
N PRO A 162 1.74 -9.57 -11.25
CA PRO A 162 0.71 -9.15 -10.32
C PRO A 162 -0.69 -9.52 -10.84
N GLY A 163 -1.64 -9.64 -9.91
CA GLY A 163 -3.06 -9.74 -10.21
C GLY A 163 -3.77 -8.42 -9.89
N PRO A 164 -5.05 -8.27 -10.27
CA PRO A 164 -5.86 -7.16 -9.81
C PRO A 164 -5.86 -7.08 -8.28
N VAL A 165 -5.83 -5.87 -7.74
CA VAL A 165 -5.92 -5.66 -6.29
C VAL A 165 -7.23 -6.23 -5.73
N GLY A 166 -7.22 -6.65 -4.48
CA GLY A 166 -8.38 -7.28 -3.85
C GLY A 166 -8.64 -8.72 -4.30
N GLY A 167 -7.72 -9.33 -5.04
CA GLY A 167 -7.92 -10.66 -5.65
C GLY A 167 -7.96 -11.84 -4.67
N TYR A 168 -7.54 -11.62 -3.42
CA TYR A 168 -7.46 -12.65 -2.38
C TYR A 168 -8.21 -12.24 -1.11
N PRO A 169 -8.62 -13.19 -0.24
CA PRO A 169 -9.36 -12.85 0.97
C PRO A 169 -8.61 -11.86 1.87
N PRO A 170 -9.28 -10.83 2.43
CA PRO A 170 -8.63 -9.86 3.27
C PRO A 170 -8.27 -10.43 4.65
N ASN A 171 -7.37 -9.74 5.35
CA ASN A 171 -7.15 -9.97 6.78
C ASN A 171 -8.35 -9.46 7.62
N PRO A 172 -8.40 -9.72 8.95
CA PRO A 172 -9.54 -9.29 9.77
C PRO A 172 -9.80 -7.79 9.85
N LEU A 173 -8.84 -6.93 9.46
CA LEU A 173 -9.06 -5.48 9.35
C LEU A 173 -9.67 -5.07 8.00
N GLY A 174 -9.76 -5.97 7.04
CA GLY A 174 -10.21 -5.66 5.68
C GLY A 174 -9.09 -5.25 4.74
N LEU A 175 -7.82 -5.53 5.08
CA LEU A 175 -6.70 -5.33 4.16
C LEU A 175 -6.53 -6.51 3.21
N PHE A 176 -6.38 -6.20 1.94
CA PHE A 176 -6.12 -7.13 0.86
C PHE A 176 -4.62 -7.17 0.52
N ASP A 177 -4.19 -8.27 -0.09
CA ASP A 177 -2.87 -8.43 -0.73
C ASP A 177 -1.65 -8.12 0.16
N VAL A 178 -1.83 -8.05 1.47
CA VAL A 178 -0.74 -7.73 2.43
C VAL A 178 0.40 -8.75 2.41
N ALA A 179 0.14 -9.94 1.87
CA ALA A 179 1.17 -10.90 1.52
C ALA A 179 1.05 -11.27 0.04
N GLY A 180 2.02 -10.85 -0.77
CA GLY A 180 2.10 -11.17 -2.20
C GLY A 180 1.81 -9.96 -3.09
N ASN A 181 1.53 -10.25 -4.36
CA ASN A 181 1.20 -9.29 -5.42
C ASN A 181 2.37 -8.37 -5.78
N VAL A 182 2.57 -7.26 -5.06
CA VAL A 182 3.75 -6.39 -5.19
C VAL A 182 4.41 -6.11 -3.85
N SER A 183 5.68 -5.72 -3.88
CA SER A 183 6.44 -5.34 -2.68
C SER A 183 6.96 -3.93 -2.79
#